data_AF-A0A7J7PFD4-F1
#
_entry.id   AF-A0A7J7PFD4-F1
#
_cell.length_a   1.000
_cell.length_b   1.000
_cell.length_c   1.000
_cell.angle_alpha   90.00
_cell.angle_beta   90.00
_cell.angle_gamma   90.00
#
_symmetry.space_group_name_H-M   'P 1'
#
loop_
_entity.id
_entity.type
_entity.pdbx_description
1 polymer ?
#
loop_
_entity_poly.entity_id
_entity_poly.type
_entity_poly.pdbx_seq_one_letter_code
_entity_poly.pdbx_strand_id
1 'polypeptide(L)'
;MGGQPSRHWLLWQHSSAQQTLAACFDSAVKPNRYNSAGRSGGYMGAAAVLGLFLGKAHDKLWHMTSSGELYVAQSRIAELGADEVSIEVDGECHPILTCSRLTSQRSGLCDAFGLTGSVCSHGQPLLDMFLAMPAPERFLYYDLALQELLLEARVNVMYLDTGSYSSHLQLHSPEAAAPGHIRVPWWHARGHGVNCCLRNSGLYLPGAGRRVGETCEQLWAQLKPLTSITRYMARPNHQDCIDDFLGFVPLHVWRSLCHTWWGSTRALCASWRSAATATWTWWLRRGSRA
;
A
#
# COMPACT_ATOMS: atom_id res chain seq x y z
N MET A 1 32.25 4.47 22.24
CA MET A 1 31.47 3.25 21.96
C MET A 1 30.02 3.56 22.27
N GLY A 2 29.28 4.06 21.28
CA GLY A 2 27.87 4.44 21.42
C GLY A 2 26.98 3.25 21.10
N GLY A 3 26.28 2.72 22.09
CA GLY A 3 25.28 1.67 21.88
C GLY A 3 24.09 2.23 21.10
N GLN A 4 23.70 1.53 20.04
CA GLN A 4 22.45 1.80 19.34
C GLN A 4 21.27 1.61 20.30
N PRO A 5 20.27 2.50 20.31
CA PRO A 5 19.07 2.29 21.08
C PRO A 5 18.31 1.09 20.52
N SER A 6 18.03 0.13 21.38
CA SER A 6 17.26 -1.08 21.07
C SER A 6 15.86 -0.70 20.57
N ARG A 7 15.50 -1.20 19.39
CA ARG A 7 14.18 -1.09 18.74
C ARG A 7 13.13 -1.85 19.55
N HIS A 8 12.65 -1.29 20.66
CA HIS A 8 11.56 -1.83 21.46
C HIS A 8 10.39 -0.85 21.51
N TRP A 9 9.66 -0.71 20.41
CA TRP A 9 8.32 -0.11 20.43
C TRP A 9 7.39 -0.95 19.57
N LEU A 10 6.35 -1.50 20.22
CA LEU A 10 5.23 -2.27 19.67
C LEU A 10 5.57 -3.64 19.03
N LEU A 11 6.13 -4.55 19.84
CA LEU A 11 5.93 -5.98 19.59
C LEU A 11 4.47 -6.34 19.90
N TRP A 12 3.65 -6.41 18.85
CA TRP A 12 2.47 -7.27 18.86
C TRP A 12 2.92 -8.67 19.29
N GLN A 13 2.36 -9.18 20.39
CA GLN A 13 2.70 -10.50 20.91
C GLN A 13 2.51 -11.56 19.81
N HIS A 14 3.56 -12.34 19.55
CA HIS A 14 3.52 -13.50 18.66
C HIS A 14 2.52 -14.53 19.21
N SER A 15 1.28 -14.53 18.69
CA SER A 15 0.47 -15.74 18.67
C SER A 15 1.08 -16.69 17.64
N SER A 16 1.20 -17.98 17.97
CA SER A 16 1.71 -19.04 17.08
C SER A 16 0.86 -19.29 15.82
N ALA A 17 -0.25 -18.57 15.64
CA ALA A 17 -1.01 -18.54 14.40
C ALA A 17 -0.43 -17.48 13.47
N GLN A 18 -0.01 -17.89 12.27
CA GLN A 18 0.37 -16.98 11.19
C GLN A 18 -0.76 -15.95 10.99
N GLN A 19 -0.44 -14.66 11.15
CA GLN A 19 -1.46 -13.62 11.06
C GLN A 19 -2.09 -13.66 9.67
N THR A 20 -3.42 -13.75 9.64
CA THR A 20 -4.17 -13.69 8.39
C THR A 20 -4.42 -12.23 8.05
N LEU A 21 -3.79 -11.76 6.97
CA LEU A 21 -3.80 -10.36 6.59
C LEU A 21 -4.54 -10.14 5.27
N ALA A 22 -5.12 -8.96 5.12
CA ALA A 22 -5.48 -8.43 3.82
C ALA A 22 -4.72 -7.14 3.58
N ALA A 23 -3.95 -7.13 2.50
CA ALA A 23 -3.05 -6.06 2.09
C ALA A 23 -3.54 -5.48 0.78
N CYS A 24 -3.37 -4.17 0.63
CA CYS A 24 -3.47 -3.49 -0.65
C CYS A 24 -2.05 -3.17 -1.08
N PHE A 25 -1.74 -3.41 -2.34
CA PHE A 25 -0.48 -3.08 -2.97
C PHE A 25 -0.78 -2.13 -4.12
N ASP A 26 0.10 -1.16 -4.32
CA ASP A 26 -0.01 -0.24 -5.45
C ASP A 26 1.31 0.52 -5.66
N SER A 27 1.40 1.26 -6.76
CA SER A 27 2.56 2.08 -7.11
C SER A 27 2.17 3.52 -7.47
N ALA A 28 2.78 4.47 -6.76
CA ALA A 28 2.69 5.88 -7.09
C ALA A 28 3.94 6.33 -7.87
N VAL A 29 3.79 6.78 -9.13
CA VAL A 29 4.88 7.36 -9.94
C VAL A 29 5.14 8.86 -9.69
N LYS A 30 4.31 9.49 -8.86
CA LYS A 30 4.38 10.93 -8.54
C LYS A 30 5.54 11.34 -7.60
N PRO A 31 5.96 10.55 -6.59
CA PRO A 31 7.05 10.88 -5.65
C PRO A 31 8.45 10.59 -6.21
N ASN A 32 8.63 10.71 -7.52
CA ASN A 32 9.91 10.51 -8.19
C ASN A 32 11.01 11.45 -7.65
N ARG A 33 12.26 11.07 -7.86
CA ARG A 33 13.46 11.82 -7.48
C ARG A 33 14.38 12.02 -8.68
N TYR A 34 14.94 13.22 -8.81
CA TYR A 34 15.95 13.50 -9.83
C TYR A 34 17.34 12.98 -9.46
N ASN A 35 18.00 12.37 -10.43
CA ASN A 35 19.35 11.80 -10.30
C ASN A 35 20.43 12.88 -10.03
N SER A 36 20.19 14.12 -10.45
CA SER A 36 21.08 15.26 -10.19
C SER A 36 20.99 15.79 -8.75
N ALA A 37 19.93 15.45 -8.00
CA ALA A 37 19.67 16.00 -6.68
C ALA A 37 20.68 15.48 -5.63
N GLY A 38 21.24 16.39 -4.83
CA GLY A 38 22.15 16.05 -3.73
C GLY A 38 23.61 15.80 -4.10
N ARG A 39 23.99 15.94 -5.39
CA ARG A 39 25.37 15.73 -5.85
C ARG A 39 26.36 16.78 -5.35
N SER A 40 25.88 18.00 -5.05
CA SER A 40 26.72 19.11 -4.58
C SER A 40 27.01 19.11 -3.07
N GLY A 41 26.30 18.30 -2.28
CA GLY A 41 26.32 18.38 -0.82
C GLY A 41 27.13 17.30 -0.11
N GLY A 42 27.94 16.50 -0.82
CA GLY A 42 28.72 15.42 -0.19
C GLY A 42 27.90 14.21 0.26
N TYR A 43 26.60 14.13 -0.07
CA TYR A 43 25.72 13.00 0.25
C TYR A 43 25.97 11.74 -0.60
N MET A 44 27.05 11.74 -1.39
CA MET A 44 27.50 10.57 -2.15
C MET A 44 27.93 9.49 -1.17
N GLY A 45 27.05 8.52 -0.90
CA GLY A 45 27.30 7.41 0.03
C GLY A 45 26.68 7.56 1.42
N ALA A 46 25.95 8.65 1.69
CA ALA A 46 25.17 8.75 2.92
C ALA A 46 23.95 7.81 2.87
N ALA A 47 23.66 7.13 3.98
CA ALA A 47 22.52 6.24 4.14
C ALA A 47 21.34 6.97 4.80
N ALA A 48 20.12 6.51 4.49
CA ALA A 48 18.92 6.91 5.23
C ALA A 48 19.01 6.44 6.70
N VAL A 49 18.43 7.21 7.61
CA VAL A 49 18.53 6.98 9.05
C VAL A 49 17.34 6.18 9.59
N LEU A 50 16.13 6.41 9.06
CA LEU A 50 14.90 5.83 9.61
C LEU A 50 14.72 4.36 9.16
N GLY A 51 14.54 4.14 7.86
CA GLY A 51 14.48 2.81 7.24
C GLY A 51 13.45 1.86 7.87
N LEU A 52 12.25 2.36 8.20
CA LEU A 52 11.17 1.59 8.83
C LEU A 52 10.23 0.94 7.82
N PHE A 53 9.94 1.64 6.72
CA PHE A 53 9.01 1.19 5.67
C PHE A 53 9.76 0.76 4.41
N LEU A 54 10.88 1.41 4.09
CA LEU A 54 11.77 1.01 3.00
C LEU A 54 12.81 -0.01 3.53
N GLY A 55 12.42 -1.28 3.57
CA GLY A 55 13.16 -2.35 4.24
C GLY A 55 13.84 -3.37 3.32
N LYS A 56 13.82 -4.65 3.71
CA LYS A 56 14.54 -5.75 3.03
C LYS A 56 14.27 -5.83 1.53
N ALA A 57 13.00 -5.76 1.12
CA ALA A 57 12.61 -5.80 -0.29
C ALA A 57 13.18 -4.61 -1.08
N HIS A 58 13.25 -3.43 -0.46
CA HIS A 58 13.85 -2.24 -1.03
C HIS A 58 15.36 -2.40 -1.23
N ASP A 59 16.07 -2.87 -0.21
CA ASP A 59 17.51 -3.08 -0.27
C ASP A 59 17.87 -4.12 -1.33
N LYS A 60 17.10 -5.22 -1.41
CA LYS A 60 17.23 -6.24 -2.45
C LYS A 60 17.05 -5.64 -3.85
N LEU A 61 16.00 -4.85 -4.08
CA LEU A 61 15.76 -4.17 -5.36
C LEU A 61 16.92 -3.25 -5.75
N TRP A 62 17.44 -2.47 -4.82
CA TRP A 62 18.53 -1.53 -5.11
C TRP A 62 19.89 -2.19 -5.24
N HIS A 63 20.09 -3.35 -4.61
CA HIS A 63 21.22 -4.23 -4.90
C HIS A 63 21.15 -4.79 -6.32
N MET A 64 19.99 -5.34 -6.74
CA MET A 64 19.78 -5.80 -8.12
C MET A 64 19.97 -4.68 -9.15
N THR A 65 19.62 -3.45 -8.78
CA THR A 65 19.80 -2.28 -9.64
C THR A 65 21.28 -1.92 -9.79
N SER A 66 22.06 -1.95 -8.70
CA SER A 66 23.49 -1.62 -8.73
C SER A 66 24.35 -2.74 -9.34
N SER A 67 23.94 -4.00 -9.19
CA SER A 67 24.62 -5.15 -9.80
C SER A 67 24.31 -5.33 -11.30
N GLY A 68 23.32 -4.61 -11.82
CA GLY A 68 22.84 -4.75 -13.20
C GLY A 68 21.89 -5.93 -13.43
N GLU A 69 21.66 -6.77 -12.42
CA GLU A 69 20.76 -7.92 -12.47
C GLU A 69 19.32 -7.53 -12.84
N LEU A 70 18.86 -6.37 -12.38
CA LEU A 70 17.54 -5.85 -12.71
C LEU A 70 17.32 -5.72 -14.23
N TYR A 71 18.37 -5.38 -14.98
CA TYR A 71 18.30 -5.23 -16.43
C TYR A 71 18.24 -6.58 -17.14
N VAL A 72 18.95 -7.59 -16.62
CA VAL A 72 18.94 -8.97 -17.15
C VAL A 72 17.60 -9.66 -16.87
N ALA A 73 17.04 -9.47 -15.67
CA ALA A 73 15.70 -9.94 -15.35
C ALA A 73 14.65 -9.25 -16.24
N GLN A 74 14.85 -7.95 -16.51
CA GLN A 74 13.96 -7.19 -17.39
C GLN A 74 14.02 -7.68 -18.84
N SER A 75 15.18 -7.97 -19.42
CA SER A 75 15.26 -8.44 -20.80
C SER A 75 14.57 -9.81 -20.97
N ARG A 76 14.78 -10.73 -20.01
CA ARG A 76 14.09 -12.03 -19.99
C ARG A 76 12.58 -11.92 -19.87
N ILE A 77 12.09 -10.92 -19.13
CA ILE A 77 10.66 -10.65 -18.97
C ILE A 77 10.07 -9.89 -20.18
N ALA A 78 10.85 -9.01 -20.83
CA ALA A 78 10.49 -8.30 -22.06
C ALA A 78 10.20 -9.25 -23.21
N GLU A 79 11.09 -10.24 -23.36
CA GLU A 79 11.07 -11.24 -24.41
C GLU A 79 9.86 -12.17 -24.33
N LEU A 80 9.13 -12.16 -23.21
CA LEU A 80 8.01 -13.07 -22.94
C LEU A 80 6.62 -12.40 -22.90
N GLY A 81 6.50 -11.08 -23.12
CA GLY A 81 5.19 -10.42 -22.95
C GLY A 81 5.02 -9.01 -23.53
N ALA A 82 5.84 -8.62 -24.50
CA ALA A 82 5.69 -7.35 -25.18
C ALA A 82 5.06 -7.54 -26.57
N ASP A 83 3.79 -7.92 -26.62
CA ASP A 83 2.98 -7.72 -27.82
C ASP A 83 1.59 -7.14 -27.48
N GLU A 84 1.40 -5.97 -28.09
CA GLU A 84 0.16 -5.35 -28.54
C GLU A 84 -0.64 -4.35 -27.67
N VAL A 85 -0.98 -3.30 -28.40
CA VAL A 85 -1.65 -2.05 -28.06
C VAL A 85 -3.16 -2.26 -28.06
N SER A 86 -3.82 -1.57 -27.14
CA SER A 86 -5.27 -1.43 -26.89
C SER A 86 -6.23 -1.50 -28.08
N ILE A 87 -7.41 -2.11 -27.86
CA ILE A 87 -8.78 -1.56 -28.07
C ILE A 87 -9.72 -2.34 -27.12
N GLU A 88 -10.68 -1.67 -26.48
CA GLU A 88 -11.83 -2.36 -25.85
C GLU A 88 -12.63 -3.06 -26.95
N VAL A 89 -12.51 -4.38 -27.04
CA VAL A 89 -13.35 -5.21 -27.91
C VAL A 89 -14.40 -5.87 -27.02
N ASP A 90 -15.67 -5.64 -27.33
CA ASP A 90 -16.83 -6.38 -26.80
C ASP A 90 -17.15 -6.29 -25.29
N GLY A 91 -16.78 -5.20 -24.61
CA GLY A 91 -17.23 -4.95 -23.23
C GLY A 91 -16.62 -5.88 -22.18
N GLU A 92 -15.58 -6.62 -22.54
CA GLU A 92 -14.74 -7.39 -21.62
C GLU A 92 -13.51 -6.57 -21.17
N CYS A 93 -13.11 -6.75 -19.92
CA CYS A 93 -11.92 -6.11 -19.38
C CYS A 93 -10.67 -6.71 -20.02
N HIS A 94 -10.10 -6.02 -21.00
CA HIS A 94 -8.87 -6.45 -21.61
C HIS A 94 -7.69 -6.21 -20.65
N PRO A 95 -6.79 -7.19 -20.39
CA PRO A 95 -5.67 -7.09 -19.45
C PRO A 95 -4.57 -6.11 -19.87
N ILE A 96 -4.84 -5.20 -20.81
CA ILE A 96 -3.88 -4.29 -21.46
C ILE A 96 -3.89 -2.88 -20.82
N LEU A 97 -4.85 -2.57 -19.94
CA LEU A 97 -4.86 -1.33 -19.15
C LEU A 97 -4.11 -1.46 -17.82
N THR A 98 -2.92 -2.06 -17.84
CA THR A 98 -2.10 -2.20 -16.64
C THR A 98 -1.14 -1.01 -16.55
N CYS A 99 -1.27 -0.21 -15.49
CA CYS A 99 -0.28 0.83 -15.18
C CYS A 99 1.11 0.21 -14.93
N SER A 100 1.13 -1.04 -14.44
CA SER A 100 2.29 -1.91 -14.35
C SER A 100 2.62 -2.57 -15.68
N ARG A 101 3.89 -2.49 -16.08
CA ARG A 101 4.39 -3.23 -17.25
C ARG A 101 5.32 -4.34 -16.80
N LEU A 102 5.32 -5.45 -17.52
CA LEU A 102 6.38 -6.47 -17.42
C LEU A 102 7.77 -5.83 -17.63
N THR A 103 7.84 -4.80 -18.48
CA THR A 103 9.05 -4.01 -18.72
C THR A 103 8.80 -2.51 -18.88
N SER A 104 9.67 -1.69 -18.30
CA SER A 104 9.64 -0.22 -18.43
C SER A 104 11.05 0.35 -18.60
N GLN A 105 11.30 1.27 -19.54
CA GLN A 105 12.63 1.85 -19.70
C GLN A 105 12.93 2.90 -18.61
N ARG A 106 14.17 2.93 -18.13
CA ARG A 106 14.67 3.94 -17.19
C ARG A 106 15.04 5.21 -17.97
N SER A 107 14.49 6.36 -17.59
CA SER A 107 15.02 7.66 -18.02
C SER A 107 16.24 8.06 -17.18
N GLY A 108 17.26 8.67 -17.80
CA GLY A 108 18.47 9.12 -17.08
C GLY A 108 18.23 10.29 -16.10
N LEU A 109 17.05 10.91 -16.17
CA LEU A 109 16.68 12.11 -15.40
C LEU A 109 16.30 11.77 -13.96
N CYS A 110 15.56 10.68 -13.76
CA CYS A 110 15.14 10.23 -12.43
C CYS A 110 15.90 8.96 -12.06
N ASP A 111 16.32 8.86 -10.80
CA ASP A 111 16.84 7.60 -10.27
C ASP A 111 15.84 6.85 -9.41
N ALA A 112 14.83 7.54 -8.86
CA ALA A 112 13.59 6.92 -8.40
C ALA A 112 12.41 7.46 -9.23
N PHE A 113 11.62 6.60 -9.85
CA PHE A 113 10.43 6.93 -10.64
C PHE A 113 9.18 7.05 -9.80
N GLY A 114 9.24 6.59 -8.55
CA GLY A 114 8.11 6.62 -7.65
C GLY A 114 8.31 5.68 -6.47
N LEU A 115 7.20 5.29 -5.87
CA LEU A 115 7.13 4.42 -4.70
C LEU A 115 6.11 3.31 -4.97
N THR A 116 6.53 2.06 -4.84
CA THR A 116 5.63 0.92 -4.66
C THR A 116 5.49 0.67 -3.18
N GLY A 117 4.30 0.31 -2.72
CA GLY A 117 4.09 0.05 -1.31
C GLY A 117 2.88 -0.82 -1.03
N SER A 118 2.72 -1.14 0.25
CA SER A 118 1.53 -1.84 0.72
C SER A 118 0.98 -1.30 2.02
N VAL A 119 -0.34 -1.43 2.14
CA VAL A 119 -1.13 -0.91 3.25
C VAL A 119 -2.08 -2.00 3.70
N CYS A 120 -2.20 -2.23 5.01
CA CYS A 120 -3.20 -3.17 5.51
C CYS A 120 -4.62 -2.64 5.29
N SER A 121 -5.61 -3.51 5.48
CA SER A 121 -7.04 -3.13 5.40
C SER A 121 -7.45 -2.03 6.40
N HIS A 122 -6.67 -1.78 7.45
CA HIS A 122 -6.91 -0.70 8.42
C HIS A 122 -6.35 0.67 7.97
N GLY A 123 -5.78 0.75 6.76
CA GLY A 123 -5.16 1.98 6.25
C GLY A 123 -3.78 2.27 6.86
N GLN A 124 -3.15 1.30 7.50
CA GLN A 124 -1.79 1.44 8.05
C GLN A 124 -0.75 0.96 7.02
N PRO A 125 0.23 1.80 6.65
CA PRO A 125 1.40 1.37 5.89
C PRO A 125 2.07 0.17 6.54
N LEU A 126 2.42 -0.85 5.75
CA LEU A 126 3.12 -2.02 6.24
C LEU A 126 4.63 -1.74 6.33
N LEU A 127 5.23 -2.10 7.47
CA LEU A 127 6.67 -1.99 7.71
C LEU A 127 7.45 -2.85 6.71
N ASP A 128 8.62 -2.39 6.30
CA ASP A 128 9.50 -3.05 5.31
C ASP A 128 8.90 -3.33 3.91
N MET A 129 7.64 -2.93 3.65
CA MET A 129 6.92 -3.27 2.41
C MET A 129 6.82 -2.13 1.40
N PHE A 130 7.70 -1.13 1.48
CA PHE A 130 7.78 -0.02 0.51
C PHE A 130 9.10 -0.05 -0.26
N LEU A 131 9.06 0.32 -1.54
CA LEU A 131 10.19 0.29 -2.44
C LEU A 131 10.22 1.56 -3.30
N ALA A 132 11.30 2.35 -3.22
CA ALA A 132 11.52 3.38 -4.23
C ALA A 132 11.86 2.71 -5.57
N MET A 133 11.05 2.98 -6.59
CA MET A 133 11.11 2.30 -7.88
C MET A 133 12.25 2.85 -8.75
N PRO A 134 13.25 2.06 -9.17
CA PRO A 134 14.35 2.53 -10.03
C PRO A 134 13.93 2.74 -11.49
N ALA A 135 12.74 2.27 -11.87
CA ALA A 135 12.09 2.44 -13.17
C ALA A 135 10.57 2.57 -12.97
N PRO A 136 9.79 2.96 -13.99
CA PRO A 136 8.33 3.00 -13.88
C PRO A 136 7.75 1.66 -13.41
N GLU A 137 6.49 1.66 -12.97
CA GLU A 137 5.79 0.52 -12.36
C GLU A 137 6.01 -0.83 -13.07
N ARG A 138 6.35 -1.86 -12.27
CA ARG A 138 6.60 -3.25 -12.70
C ARG A 138 6.06 -4.25 -11.69
N PHE A 139 5.64 -5.43 -12.16
CA PHE A 139 5.20 -6.53 -11.28
C PHE A 139 6.28 -7.02 -10.33
N LEU A 140 7.56 -6.95 -10.72
CA LEU A 140 8.69 -7.31 -9.87
C LEU A 140 8.65 -6.61 -8.50
N TYR A 141 8.17 -5.36 -8.43
CA TYR A 141 8.11 -4.64 -7.16
C TYR A 141 7.09 -5.27 -6.22
N TYR A 142 5.96 -5.74 -6.75
CA TYR A 142 4.96 -6.49 -6.01
C TYR A 142 5.47 -7.88 -5.65
N ASP A 143 6.19 -8.57 -6.54
CA ASP A 143 6.77 -9.89 -6.27
C ASP A 143 7.73 -9.83 -5.08
N LEU A 144 8.67 -8.86 -5.09
CA LEU A 144 9.65 -8.70 -4.01
C LEU A 144 8.97 -8.39 -2.67
N ALA A 145 8.03 -7.46 -2.65
CA ALA A 145 7.32 -7.09 -1.42
C ALA A 145 6.43 -8.24 -0.91
N LEU A 146 5.73 -8.92 -1.80
CA LEU A 146 4.84 -10.04 -1.47
C LEU A 146 5.64 -11.25 -0.94
N GLN A 147 6.79 -11.55 -1.53
CA GLN A 147 7.66 -12.63 -1.05
C GLN A 147 8.07 -12.39 0.41
N GLU A 148 8.54 -11.19 0.75
CA GLU A 148 8.89 -10.86 2.14
C GLU A 148 7.68 -10.93 3.06
N LEU A 149 6.51 -10.40 2.63
CA LEU A 149 5.28 -10.44 3.43
C LEU A 149 4.83 -11.88 3.74
N LEU A 150 4.96 -12.79 2.78
CA LEU A 150 4.51 -14.18 2.91
C LEU A 150 5.42 -15.02 3.82
N LEU A 151 6.64 -14.56 4.12
CA LEU A 151 7.50 -15.18 5.14
C LEU A 151 6.95 -14.96 6.56
N GLU A 152 6.25 -13.84 6.79
CA GLU A 152 5.83 -13.40 8.12
C GLU A 152 4.32 -13.55 8.34
N ALA A 153 3.52 -13.48 7.28
CA ALA A 153 2.06 -13.48 7.36
C ALA A 153 1.41 -14.31 6.25
N ARG A 154 0.22 -14.83 6.53
CA ARG A 154 -0.64 -15.42 5.49
C ARG A 154 -1.52 -14.32 4.89
N VAL A 155 -1.34 -14.03 3.60
CA VAL A 155 -2.19 -13.06 2.90
C VAL A 155 -3.45 -13.76 2.40
N ASN A 156 -4.61 -13.44 2.97
CA ASN A 156 -5.89 -13.99 2.50
C ASN A 156 -6.41 -13.27 1.27
N VAL A 157 -6.32 -11.93 1.27
CA VAL A 157 -6.75 -11.09 0.15
C VAL A 157 -5.68 -10.04 -0.13
N MET A 158 -5.20 -10.02 -1.37
CA MET A 158 -4.34 -8.98 -1.90
C MET A 158 -5.17 -8.11 -2.84
N TYR A 159 -5.20 -6.82 -2.57
CA TYR A 159 -5.79 -5.83 -3.47
C TYR A 159 -4.70 -5.21 -4.33
N LEU A 160 -4.95 -5.08 -5.63
CA LEU A 160 -4.04 -4.45 -6.58
C LEU A 160 -4.84 -3.86 -7.75
N ASP A 161 -4.44 -2.69 -8.23
CA ASP A 161 -5.07 -1.94 -9.33
C ASP A 161 -4.90 -2.59 -10.71
N THR A 162 -4.54 -3.88 -10.76
CA THR A 162 -4.44 -4.66 -11.97
C THR A 162 -4.96 -6.09 -11.75
N GLY A 163 -5.88 -6.52 -12.63
CA GLY A 163 -6.39 -7.89 -12.61
C GLY A 163 -5.40 -8.93 -13.16
N SER A 164 -4.41 -8.50 -13.96
CA SER A 164 -3.49 -9.40 -14.68
C SER A 164 -2.38 -9.99 -13.81
N TYR A 165 -2.16 -9.45 -12.61
CA TYR A 165 -1.12 -9.93 -11.70
C TYR A 165 -1.35 -11.39 -11.25
N SER A 166 -2.61 -11.83 -11.18
CA SER A 166 -2.92 -13.24 -10.88
C SER A 166 -2.33 -14.18 -11.94
N SER A 167 -2.44 -13.80 -13.21
CA SER A 167 -1.87 -14.55 -14.33
C SER A 167 -0.35 -14.49 -14.32
N HIS A 168 0.23 -13.32 -13.99
CA HIS A 168 1.68 -13.16 -13.80
C HIS A 168 2.23 -14.15 -12.75
N LEU A 169 1.61 -14.23 -11.57
CA LEU A 169 2.05 -15.16 -10.53
C LEU A 169 1.95 -16.63 -10.97
N GLN A 170 0.86 -17.00 -11.65
CA GLN A 170 0.69 -18.37 -12.15
C GLN A 170 1.76 -18.75 -13.19
N LEU A 171 2.14 -17.81 -14.05
CA LEU A 171 3.13 -18.04 -15.11
C LEU A 171 4.56 -18.08 -14.56
N HIS A 172 4.90 -17.15 -13.66
CA HIS A 172 6.29 -16.90 -13.23
C HIS A 172 6.65 -17.52 -11.89
N SER A 173 5.67 -17.91 -11.08
CA SER A 173 5.89 -18.46 -9.74
C SER A 173 4.79 -19.46 -9.34
N PRO A 174 4.51 -20.50 -10.15
CA PRO A 174 3.40 -21.43 -9.91
C PRO A 174 3.52 -22.21 -8.60
N GLU A 175 4.74 -22.42 -8.10
CA GLU A 175 5.02 -23.15 -6.86
C GLU A 175 5.22 -22.24 -5.64
N ALA A 176 5.23 -20.92 -5.82
CA ALA A 176 5.45 -19.99 -4.72
C ALA A 176 4.20 -19.90 -3.83
N ALA A 177 4.43 -19.61 -2.55
CA ALA A 177 3.34 -19.15 -1.69
C ALA A 177 2.67 -17.93 -2.34
N ALA A 178 1.34 -17.91 -2.33
CA ALA A 178 0.55 -16.87 -2.97
C ALA A 178 -0.60 -16.43 -2.05
N PRO A 179 -1.13 -15.20 -2.25
CA PRO A 179 -2.35 -14.77 -1.60
C PRO A 179 -3.51 -15.73 -1.90
N GLY A 180 -4.40 -15.93 -0.94
CA GLY A 180 -5.62 -16.73 -1.16
C GLY A 180 -6.48 -16.18 -2.30
N HIS A 181 -6.59 -14.85 -2.39
CA HIS A 181 -7.28 -14.15 -3.45
C HIS A 181 -6.52 -12.89 -3.85
N ILE A 182 -6.45 -12.61 -5.15
CA ILE A 182 -6.03 -11.32 -5.70
C ILE A 182 -7.26 -10.65 -6.30
N ARG A 183 -7.53 -9.41 -5.91
CA ARG A 183 -8.72 -8.67 -6.32
C ARG A 183 -8.38 -7.23 -6.66
N VAL A 184 -9.23 -6.64 -7.49
CA VAL A 184 -9.14 -5.22 -7.82
C VAL A 184 -9.94 -4.42 -6.79
N PRO A 185 -9.42 -3.30 -6.28
CA PRO A 185 -10.18 -2.35 -5.48
C PRO A 185 -11.49 -1.94 -6.16
N TRP A 186 -12.54 -1.67 -5.38
CA TRP A 186 -13.90 -1.53 -5.96
C TRP A 186 -14.08 -0.28 -6.82
N TRP A 187 -13.35 0.80 -6.52
CA TRP A 187 -13.40 2.04 -7.27
C TRP A 187 -12.67 1.88 -8.60
N HIS A 188 -11.49 1.25 -8.57
CA HIS A 188 -10.79 0.87 -9.79
C HIS A 188 -11.65 -0.07 -10.65
N ALA A 189 -12.25 -1.10 -10.04
CA ALA A 189 -13.11 -2.04 -10.73
C ALA A 189 -14.33 -1.37 -11.39
N ARG A 190 -14.87 -0.29 -10.82
CA ARG A 190 -16.04 0.43 -11.36
C ARG A 190 -15.82 0.99 -12.76
N GLY A 191 -14.56 1.20 -13.17
CA GLY A 191 -14.22 1.61 -14.53
C GLY A 191 -14.45 0.53 -15.60
N HIS A 192 -14.72 -0.72 -15.20
CA HIS A 192 -14.85 -1.86 -16.11
C HIS A 192 -16.29 -2.33 -16.33
N GLY A 193 -16.47 -3.18 -17.34
CA GLY A 193 -17.75 -3.85 -17.62
C GLY A 193 -18.25 -4.71 -16.44
N VAL A 194 -19.57 -4.84 -16.31
CA VAL A 194 -20.24 -5.49 -15.17
C VAL A 194 -19.71 -6.90 -14.88
N ASN A 195 -19.47 -7.70 -15.93
CA ASN A 195 -18.93 -9.05 -15.77
C ASN A 195 -17.52 -9.06 -15.14
N CYS A 196 -16.66 -8.11 -15.52
CA CYS A 196 -15.34 -7.96 -14.90
C CYS A 196 -15.48 -7.52 -13.44
N CYS A 197 -16.34 -6.54 -13.15
CA CYS A 197 -16.59 -6.07 -11.80
C CYS A 197 -16.99 -7.23 -10.88
N LEU A 198 -17.98 -8.04 -11.29
CA LEU A 198 -18.48 -9.17 -10.50
C LEU A 198 -17.42 -10.24 -10.26
N ARG A 199 -16.51 -10.46 -11.22
CA ARG A 199 -15.46 -11.49 -11.13
C ARG A 199 -14.24 -11.05 -10.32
N ASN A 200 -13.78 -9.82 -10.54
CA ASN A 200 -12.46 -9.36 -10.11
C ASN A 200 -12.51 -8.35 -8.96
N SER A 201 -13.64 -7.67 -8.73
CA SER A 201 -13.74 -6.71 -7.63
C SER A 201 -13.73 -7.42 -6.28
N GLY A 202 -12.94 -6.90 -5.34
CA GLY A 202 -12.98 -7.41 -3.97
C GLY A 202 -14.28 -7.09 -3.22
N LEU A 203 -15.14 -6.21 -3.75
CA LEU A 203 -16.47 -5.94 -3.20
C LEU A 203 -17.38 -7.18 -3.24
N TYR A 204 -17.24 -8.00 -4.30
CA TYR A 204 -18.06 -9.19 -4.52
C TYR A 204 -17.38 -10.49 -4.07
N LEU A 205 -16.18 -10.41 -3.46
CA LEU A 205 -15.50 -11.58 -2.90
C LEU A 205 -16.20 -12.04 -1.61
N PRO A 206 -16.74 -13.28 -1.55
CA PRO A 206 -17.34 -13.81 -0.33
C PRO A 206 -16.34 -13.83 0.83
N GLY A 207 -16.76 -13.42 2.02
CA GLY A 207 -15.88 -13.32 3.20
C GLY A 207 -14.94 -12.10 3.20
N ALA A 208 -14.97 -11.25 2.17
CA ALA A 208 -14.15 -10.04 2.12
C ALA A 208 -14.69 -8.88 2.98
N GLY A 209 -15.88 -8.99 3.57
CA GLY A 209 -16.37 -8.02 4.57
C GLY A 209 -16.63 -6.59 4.07
N ARG A 210 -17.01 -6.41 2.79
CA ARG A 210 -17.20 -5.07 2.15
C ARG A 210 -16.00 -4.13 2.35
N ARG A 211 -14.79 -4.68 2.29
CA ARG A 211 -13.55 -3.90 2.30
C ARG A 211 -13.48 -3.03 1.04
N VAL A 212 -13.00 -1.81 1.21
CA VAL A 212 -12.81 -0.83 0.13
C VAL A 212 -11.65 -1.29 -0.77
N GLY A 213 -10.50 -1.67 -0.19
CA GLY A 213 -9.32 -2.06 -0.98
C GLY A 213 -8.56 -0.88 -1.61
N GLU A 214 -9.05 0.35 -1.47
CA GLU A 214 -8.46 1.58 -2.02
C GLU A 214 -7.47 2.25 -1.03
N THR A 215 -6.98 1.52 -0.04
CA THR A 215 -6.18 2.13 1.04
C THR A 215 -4.82 2.63 0.56
N CYS A 216 -4.23 2.02 -0.47
CA CYS A 216 -3.03 2.56 -1.11
C CYS A 216 -3.30 3.87 -1.85
N GLU A 217 -4.36 3.95 -2.65
CA GLU A 217 -4.71 5.20 -3.37
C GLU A 217 -5.02 6.35 -2.40
N GLN A 218 -5.66 6.06 -1.27
CA GLN A 218 -5.85 7.04 -0.20
C GLN A 218 -4.53 7.49 0.44
N LEU A 219 -3.57 6.59 0.59
CA LEU A 219 -2.22 6.93 1.04
C LEU A 219 -1.50 7.82 0.02
N TRP A 220 -1.61 7.52 -1.28
CA TRP A 220 -1.01 8.33 -2.35
C TRP A 220 -1.60 9.72 -2.46
N ALA A 221 -2.91 9.86 -2.24
CA ALA A 221 -3.55 11.16 -2.17
C ALA A 221 -2.96 12.03 -1.05
N GLN A 222 -2.65 11.43 0.11
CA GLN A 222 -2.01 12.11 1.24
C GLN A 222 -0.52 12.41 0.98
N LEU A 223 0.18 11.57 0.21
CA LEU A 223 1.59 11.76 -0.16
C LEU A 223 1.77 12.87 -1.21
N LYS A 224 0.72 13.17 -2.00
CA LYS A 224 0.78 14.10 -3.14
C LYS A 224 1.43 15.45 -2.82
N PRO A 225 1.15 16.14 -1.69
CA PRO A 225 1.78 17.41 -1.36
C PRO A 225 3.31 17.32 -1.17
N LEU A 226 3.84 16.16 -0.77
CA LEU A 226 5.28 15.95 -0.58
C LEU A 226 6.03 15.71 -1.90
N THR A 227 5.33 15.25 -2.94
CA THR A 227 5.96 14.82 -4.20
C THR A 227 6.78 15.91 -4.89
N SER A 228 6.35 17.16 -4.83
CA SER A 228 7.08 18.28 -5.43
C SER A 228 8.31 18.68 -4.61
N ILE A 229 8.26 18.49 -3.30
CA ILE A 229 9.30 18.90 -2.35
C ILE A 229 10.43 17.86 -2.34
N THR A 230 10.09 16.58 -2.27
CA THR A 230 11.07 15.50 -2.11
C THR A 230 11.87 15.22 -3.38
N ARG A 231 11.34 15.60 -4.56
CA ARG A 231 11.97 15.33 -5.87
C ARG A 231 13.40 15.87 -6.01
N TYR A 232 13.71 16.96 -5.31
CA TYR A 232 15.00 17.66 -5.36
C TYR A 232 15.93 17.33 -4.18
N MET A 233 15.53 16.40 -3.30
CA MET A 233 16.33 16.00 -2.16
C MET A 233 17.46 15.04 -2.58
N ALA A 234 18.56 15.06 -1.81
CA ALA A 234 19.54 13.97 -1.84
C ALA A 234 18.84 12.64 -1.51
N ARG A 235 19.36 11.53 -2.05
CA ARG A 235 18.75 10.20 -1.89
C ARG A 235 18.40 9.84 -0.43
N PRO A 236 19.34 9.90 0.54
CA PRO A 236 19.02 9.54 1.93
C PRO A 236 17.92 10.43 2.51
N ASN A 237 17.95 11.74 2.23
CA ASN A 237 16.95 12.68 2.72
C ASN A 237 15.57 12.44 2.08
N HIS A 238 15.52 12.06 0.80
CA HIS A 238 14.28 11.66 0.12
C HIS A 238 13.69 10.43 0.80
N GLN A 239 14.51 9.40 1.04
CA GLN A 239 14.07 8.17 1.71
C GLN A 239 13.58 8.45 3.13
N ASP A 240 14.34 9.20 3.95
CA ASP A 240 13.92 9.56 5.31
C ASP A 240 12.64 10.40 5.33
N CYS A 241 12.47 11.34 4.38
CA CYS A 241 11.26 12.14 4.30
C CYS A 241 10.02 11.30 3.93
N ILE A 242 10.17 10.31 3.04
CA ILE A 242 9.10 9.37 2.72
C ILE A 242 8.80 8.48 3.92
N ASP A 243 9.83 7.97 4.59
CA ASP A 243 9.69 7.07 5.75
C ASP A 243 8.99 7.77 6.93
N ASP A 244 9.39 9.01 7.24
CA ASP A 244 8.76 9.84 8.27
C ASP A 244 7.28 10.12 7.95
N PHE A 245 6.97 10.43 6.69
CA PHE A 245 5.58 10.61 6.25
C PHE A 245 4.76 9.33 6.44
N LEU A 246 5.30 8.17 6.04
CA LEU A 246 4.62 6.89 6.22
C LEU A 246 4.38 6.56 7.70
N GLY A 247 5.30 6.96 8.59
CA GLY A 247 5.12 6.85 10.04
C GLY A 247 4.07 7.81 10.62
N PHE A 248 3.87 8.96 9.99
CA PHE A 248 2.90 9.96 10.40
C PHE A 248 1.44 9.58 10.07
N VAL A 249 1.21 8.89 8.94
CA VAL A 249 -0.14 8.47 8.51
C VAL A 249 -0.87 7.63 9.58
N PRO A 250 -0.25 6.60 10.18
CA PRO A 250 -0.78 5.89 11.34
C PRO A 250 -1.30 6.78 12.46
N LEU A 251 -0.53 7.80 12.84
CA LEU A 251 -0.86 8.71 13.94
C LEU A 251 -2.08 9.57 13.61
N HIS A 252 -2.24 9.98 12.35
CA HIS A 252 -3.39 10.74 11.88
C HIS A 252 -4.67 9.91 11.82
N VAL A 253 -4.58 8.67 11.34
CA VAL A 253 -5.71 7.73 11.34
C VAL A 253 -6.12 7.41 12.78
N TRP A 254 -5.16 7.14 13.66
CA TRP A 254 -5.44 6.87 15.08
C TRP A 254 -6.08 8.07 15.79
N ARG A 255 -5.56 9.28 15.59
CA ARG A 255 -6.16 10.50 16.14
C ARG A 255 -7.58 10.72 15.63
N SER A 256 -7.82 10.53 14.33
CA SER A 256 -9.16 10.66 13.76
C SER A 256 -10.12 9.63 14.33
N LEU A 257 -9.70 8.36 14.44
CA LEU A 257 -10.49 7.31 15.08
C LEU A 257 -10.75 7.61 16.55
N CYS A 258 -9.76 8.05 17.33
CA CYS A 258 -9.95 8.46 18.72
C CYS A 258 -10.91 9.64 18.84
N HIS A 259 -10.83 10.65 17.98
CA HIS A 259 -11.74 11.79 17.98
C HIS A 259 -13.18 11.39 17.60
N THR A 260 -13.35 10.56 16.58
CA THR A 260 -14.66 10.05 16.17
C THR A 260 -15.24 9.13 17.24
N TRP A 261 -14.45 8.21 17.79
CA TRP A 261 -14.91 7.28 18.82
C TRP A 261 -15.26 8.02 20.12
N TRP A 262 -14.44 8.98 20.55
CA TRP A 262 -14.73 9.82 21.71
C TRP A 262 -15.96 10.72 21.47
N GLY A 263 -16.12 11.25 20.25
CA GLY A 263 -17.30 12.01 19.84
C GLY A 263 -18.58 11.17 19.85
N SER A 264 -18.54 9.96 19.29
CA SER A 264 -19.64 9.01 19.28
C SER A 264 -19.98 8.49 20.68
N THR A 265 -18.98 8.25 21.53
CA THR A 265 -19.20 7.82 22.91
C THR A 265 -19.84 8.94 23.73
N ARG A 266 -19.42 10.20 23.54
CA ARG A 266 -20.10 11.36 24.15
C ARG A 266 -21.52 11.53 23.66
N ALA A 267 -21.77 11.34 22.36
CA ALA A 267 -23.10 11.43 21.78
C ALA A 267 -24.03 10.31 22.30
N LEU A 268 -23.52 9.08 22.42
CA LEU A 268 -24.24 7.95 23.03
C LEU A 268 -24.54 8.20 24.51
N CYS A 269 -23.57 8.66 25.30
CA CYS A 269 -23.79 9.02 26.70
C CYS A 269 -24.77 10.18 26.87
N ALA A 270 -24.73 11.19 25.99
CA ALA A 270 -25.67 12.31 26.01
C ALA A 270 -27.10 11.86 25.66
N SER A 271 -27.25 11.00 24.64
CA SER A 271 -28.54 10.40 24.26
C SER A 271 -29.14 9.57 25.40
N TRP A 272 -28.32 8.76 26.08
CA TRP A 272 -28.74 7.99 27.26
C TRP A 272 -29.20 8.85 28.43
N ARG A 273 -28.48 9.95 28.73
CA ARG A 273 -28.88 10.89 29.79
C ARG A 273 -30.19 11.58 29.45
N SER A 274 -30.38 12.02 28.20
CA SER A 274 -31.62 12.65 27.75
C SER A 274 -32.80 11.67 27.82
N ALA A 275 -32.60 10.41 27.42
CA ALA A 275 -33.63 9.36 27.52
C ALA A 275 -34.00 9.09 28.99
N ALA A 276 -33.02 8.92 29.88
CA ALA A 276 -33.27 8.68 31.30
C ALA A 276 -34.03 9.84 31.98
N THR A 277 -33.69 11.09 31.64
CA THR A 277 -34.39 12.28 32.17
C THR A 277 -35.85 12.35 31.69
N ALA A 278 -36.09 11.98 30.42
CA ALA A 278 -37.44 11.93 29.84
C ALA A 278 -38.31 10.83 30.48
N THR A 279 -37.73 9.65 30.75
CA THR A 279 -38.44 8.56 31.45
C THR A 279 -38.77 8.93 32.89
N TRP A 280 -37.83 9.57 33.60
CA TRP A 280 -38.05 10.05 34.97
C TRP A 280 -39.11 11.14 35.07
N THR A 281 -39.09 12.14 34.17
CA THR A 281 -40.10 13.20 34.14
C THR A 281 -41.48 12.69 33.75
N TRP A 282 -41.56 11.67 32.89
CA TRP A 282 -42.82 11.00 32.57
C TRP A 282 -43.40 10.24 33.77
N TRP A 283 -42.56 9.53 34.53
CA TRP A 283 -42.96 8.82 35.76
C TRP A 283 -43.48 9.77 36.84
N LEU A 284 -42.79 10.89 37.08
CA LEU A 284 -43.21 11.90 38.06
C LEU A 284 -44.55 12.59 37.68
N ARG A 285 -44.86 12.72 36.38
CA ARG A 285 -46.13 13.26 35.90
C ARG A 285 -47.31 12.28 35.97
N ARG A 286 -47.06 10.96 36.00
CA ARG A 286 -48.11 9.95 36.19
C ARG A 286 -48.39 9.66 37.67
N GLY A 287 -47.37 9.70 38.53
CA GLY A 287 -47.54 9.48 39.97
C GLY A 287 -48.32 10.59 40.71
N SER A 288 -48.60 11.71 40.04
CA SER A 288 -49.32 12.87 40.57
C SER A 288 -50.79 12.96 40.11
N ARG A 289 -51.32 11.93 39.44
CA ARG A 289 -52.75 11.81 39.06
C ARG A 289 -53.42 10.55 39.63
N ALA A 290 -52.95 10.08 40.78
CA ALA A 290 -53.63 9.07 41.59
C ALA A 290 -54.09 9.71 42.90
#